data_AF-A0A8J2IWI0-F1
#
_entry.id   AF-A0A8J2IWI0-F1
#
_cell.length_a   1.000
_cell.length_b   1.000
_cell.length_c   1.000
_cell.angle_alpha   90.00
_cell.angle_beta   90.00
_cell.angle_gamma   90.00
#
_symmetry.space_group_name_H-M   'P 1'
#
loop_
_entity.id
_entity.type
_entity.pdbx_description
1 polymer ?
#
loop_
_entity_poly.entity_id
_entity_poly.type
_entity_poly.pdbx_seq_one_letter_code
_entity_poly.pdbx_strand_id
1 'polypeptide(L)'
;MTQDATVRSLLTVIITTSPTPSAPSTELISTILESFDRHCPELIQCNVVVVFDAFDQIVPIARLKKGQVTPSQATDFEAYKNNVKDLILGRYHQDAANSPFTREDTKAEYGSPKHENLVDYSISQTLDKRVTFIEPSRRLGFGLAVRSALRVIQTPHVWVQQHDWALTADLPIQPLLQIMQMHESDPEAPIKYVCLAAVRMLSYATSAIVSEYPMLRDTSAALTRDYEAPSYHGTKISLTPMYFWHDKPHLASTAHYLERVFPTRLAMLRGDFIEDKIGQRARAQMKDGLWKKWATWLYYPDQGKTLCLRHLKGRTWEGTTGQADKAAMWRQMNEARRTVEAKSSADMEESHDMSLFMNEEDHSS
;
A
#
# COMPACT_ATOMS: atom_id res chain seq x y z
N MET A 1 26.54 1.10 21.35
CA MET A 1 26.22 1.86 20.13
C MET A 1 27.32 1.61 19.13
N THR A 2 27.03 1.09 17.94
CA THR A 2 27.94 1.25 16.81
C THR A 2 27.39 2.40 15.98
N GLN A 3 28.15 3.49 15.94
CA GLN A 3 27.85 4.72 15.19
C GLN A 3 27.78 4.48 13.66
N ASP A 4 28.04 3.23 13.22
CA ASP A 4 28.19 2.79 11.82
C ASP A 4 27.08 1.84 11.31
N ALA A 5 25.96 1.67 12.03
CA ALA A 5 24.87 0.85 11.50
C ALA A 5 24.20 1.56 10.30
N THR A 6 24.40 1.02 9.10
CA THR A 6 23.78 1.53 7.88
C THR A 6 22.27 1.27 7.89
N VAL A 7 21.48 2.08 7.18
CA VAL A 7 20.02 1.85 7.04
C VAL A 7 19.74 0.42 6.56
N ARG A 8 20.56 -0.10 5.64
CA ARG A 8 20.45 -1.48 5.13
C ARG A 8 20.58 -2.55 6.22
N SER A 9 21.45 -2.38 7.22
CA SER A 9 21.60 -3.38 8.29
C SER A 9 20.47 -3.29 9.34
N LEU A 10 19.74 -2.18 9.38
CA LEU A 10 18.65 -1.94 10.33
C LEU A 10 17.26 -2.18 9.75
N LEU A 11 17.09 -2.10 8.43
CA LEU A 11 15.80 -2.04 7.77
C LEU A 11 15.72 -2.97 6.56
N THR A 12 14.65 -3.77 6.50
CA THR A 12 14.24 -4.50 5.27
C THR A 12 12.94 -3.93 4.72
N VAL A 13 12.88 -3.76 3.40
CA VAL A 13 11.67 -3.37 2.67
C VAL A 13 10.84 -4.62 2.35
N ILE A 14 9.54 -4.60 2.66
CA ILE A 14 8.57 -5.63 2.29
C ILE A 14 7.60 -5.01 1.29
N ILE A 15 7.63 -5.46 0.03
CA ILE A 15 6.65 -5.06 -0.98
C ILE A 15 5.64 -6.21 -1.14
N THR A 16 4.37 -5.90 -0.94
CA THR A 16 3.29 -6.84 -1.24
C THR A 16 2.58 -6.43 -2.52
N THR A 17 2.41 -7.38 -3.43
CA THR A 17 1.65 -7.19 -4.66
C THR A 17 0.74 -8.38 -4.91
N SER A 18 -0.28 -8.19 -5.74
CA SER A 18 -1.31 -9.18 -6.07
C SER A 18 -1.80 -8.92 -7.50
N PRO A 19 -2.70 -9.75 -8.06
CA PRO A 19 -3.32 -9.44 -9.35
C PRO A 19 -3.95 -8.05 -9.35
N THR A 20 -3.64 -7.25 -10.37
CA THR A 20 -4.20 -5.92 -10.65
C THR A 20 -4.70 -5.84 -12.08
N PRO A 21 -5.61 -4.92 -12.42
CA PRO A 21 -6.07 -4.74 -13.80
C PRO A 21 -4.96 -4.29 -14.75
N SER A 22 -3.89 -3.67 -14.25
CA SER A 22 -2.75 -3.24 -15.06
C SER A 22 -1.75 -4.36 -15.38
N ALA A 23 -1.87 -5.55 -14.79
CA ALA A 23 -1.02 -6.69 -15.15
C ALA A 23 -1.15 -6.97 -16.66
N PRO A 24 -0.05 -7.29 -17.38
CA PRO A 24 1.28 -7.62 -16.88
C PRO A 24 2.23 -6.44 -16.62
N SER A 25 1.76 -5.19 -16.74
CA SER A 25 2.58 -3.99 -16.52
C SER A 25 3.07 -3.86 -15.08
N THR A 26 4.32 -3.40 -14.93
CA THR A 26 4.95 -3.12 -13.63
C THR A 26 4.74 -1.68 -13.15
N GLU A 27 3.96 -0.88 -13.88
CA GLU A 27 3.82 0.58 -13.66
C GLU A 27 3.53 0.99 -12.21
N LEU A 28 2.68 0.24 -11.50
CA LEU A 28 2.41 0.50 -10.09
C LEU A 28 3.66 0.36 -9.21
N ILE A 29 4.45 -0.70 -9.44
CA ILE A 29 5.70 -0.94 -8.71
C ILE A 29 6.77 0.05 -9.16
N SER A 30 6.92 0.33 -10.45
CA SER A 30 7.90 1.31 -10.92
C SER A 30 7.63 2.70 -10.35
N THR A 31 6.37 3.13 -10.32
CA THR A 31 5.96 4.41 -9.70
C THR A 31 6.34 4.48 -8.21
N ILE A 32 6.23 3.36 -7.49
CA ILE A 32 6.66 3.28 -6.08
C ILE A 32 8.18 3.42 -5.97
N LEU A 33 8.94 2.68 -6.76
CA LEU A 33 10.41 2.72 -6.73
C LEU A 33 10.94 4.10 -7.14
N GLU A 34 10.32 4.76 -8.12
CA GLU A 34 10.61 6.16 -8.48
C GLU A 34 10.29 7.12 -7.34
N SER A 35 9.22 6.86 -6.58
CA SER A 35 8.92 7.66 -5.39
C SER A 35 9.94 7.46 -4.28
N PHE A 36 10.55 6.26 -4.16
CA PHE A 36 11.66 6.02 -3.25
C PHE A 36 12.89 6.81 -3.70
N ASP A 37 13.27 6.76 -4.98
CA ASP A 37 14.39 7.56 -5.50
C ASP A 37 14.25 9.05 -5.22
N ARG A 38 13.02 9.57 -5.29
CA ARG A 38 12.76 11.00 -5.08
C ARG A 38 12.76 11.40 -3.61
N HIS A 39 12.19 10.55 -2.74
CA HIS A 39 11.81 10.96 -1.39
C HIS A 39 12.50 10.18 -0.26
N CYS A 40 13.08 9.01 -0.55
CA CYS A 40 13.81 8.19 0.40
C CYS A 40 14.70 7.14 -0.31
N PRO A 41 15.81 7.56 -0.96
CA PRO A 41 16.66 6.68 -1.76
C PRO A 41 17.23 5.49 -0.99
N GLU A 42 17.39 5.62 0.34
CA GLU A 42 17.92 4.59 1.22
C GLU A 42 17.05 3.33 1.20
N LEU A 43 15.74 3.44 0.90
CA LEU A 43 14.86 2.27 0.76
C LEU A 43 15.24 1.37 -0.42
N ILE A 44 15.86 1.90 -1.48
CA ILE A 44 16.39 1.12 -2.62
C ILE A 44 17.72 0.43 -2.25
N GLN A 45 18.40 0.92 -1.23
CA GLN A 45 19.67 0.36 -0.76
C GLN A 45 19.48 -0.78 0.26
N CYS A 46 18.31 -0.85 0.89
CA CYS A 46 17.93 -1.92 1.81
C CYS A 46 17.84 -3.30 1.13
N ASN A 47 17.82 -4.35 1.95
CA ASN A 47 17.34 -5.65 1.48
C ASN A 47 15.83 -5.55 1.20
N VAL A 48 15.33 -6.30 0.23
CA VAL A 48 13.92 -6.30 -0.16
C VAL A 48 13.33 -7.71 -0.20
N VAL A 49 12.12 -7.85 0.33
CA VAL A 49 11.26 -9.02 0.18
C VAL A 49 10.03 -8.62 -0.63
N VAL A 50 9.78 -9.29 -1.73
CA VAL A 50 8.58 -9.07 -2.57
C VAL A 50 7.69 -10.30 -2.46
N VAL A 51 6.45 -10.09 -2.03
CA VAL A 51 5.44 -11.15 -1.89
C VAL A 51 4.40 -10.99 -2.99
N PHE A 52 4.27 -12.03 -3.83
CA PHE A 52 3.26 -12.11 -4.89
C PHE A 52 2.00 -12.81 -4.36
N ASP A 53 1.16 -12.10 -3.63
CA ASP A 53 -0.10 -12.62 -3.08
C ASP A 53 -1.04 -13.05 -4.22
N ALA A 54 -1.13 -14.36 -4.43
CA ALA A 54 -1.84 -14.97 -5.54
C ALA A 54 -3.38 -14.79 -5.46
N PHE A 55 -4.11 -15.57 -6.24
CA PHE A 55 -5.57 -15.61 -6.24
C PHE A 55 -6.11 -16.96 -5.75
N ASP A 56 -7.42 -17.05 -5.62
CA ASP A 56 -8.16 -18.21 -5.12
C ASP A 56 -8.91 -18.95 -6.21
N GLN A 57 -9.55 -18.21 -7.12
CA GLN A 57 -10.45 -18.79 -8.11
C GLN A 57 -10.34 -18.04 -9.44
N ILE A 58 -10.45 -18.80 -10.52
CA ILE A 58 -10.63 -18.27 -11.87
C ILE A 58 -12.13 -18.29 -12.19
N VAL A 59 -12.69 -17.14 -12.52
CA VAL A 59 -14.11 -16.92 -12.74
C VAL A 59 -14.35 -16.00 -13.95
N PRO A 60 -15.55 -15.97 -14.55
CA PRO A 60 -15.82 -15.09 -15.69
C PRO A 60 -15.75 -13.59 -15.38
N ILE A 61 -16.05 -13.19 -14.13
CA ILE A 61 -16.07 -11.78 -13.70
C ILE A 61 -15.18 -11.61 -12.46
N ALA A 62 -14.13 -10.80 -12.60
CA ALA A 62 -13.14 -10.57 -11.55
C ALA A 62 -13.76 -9.95 -10.29
N ARG A 63 -13.32 -10.42 -9.12
CA ARG A 63 -13.50 -9.78 -7.81
C ARG A 63 -12.19 -9.84 -7.05
N LEU A 64 -11.26 -8.95 -7.39
CA LEU A 64 -9.87 -8.98 -6.90
C LEU A 64 -9.78 -8.98 -5.36
N LYS A 65 -10.61 -8.19 -4.66
CA LYS A 65 -10.64 -8.18 -3.17
C LYS A 65 -11.01 -9.54 -2.56
N LYS A 66 -11.73 -10.39 -3.31
CA LYS A 66 -12.12 -11.75 -2.91
C LYS A 66 -11.17 -12.82 -3.46
N GLY A 67 -10.07 -12.44 -4.11
CA GLY A 67 -9.15 -13.39 -4.75
C GLY A 67 -9.71 -14.05 -6.00
N GLN A 68 -10.66 -13.42 -6.68
CA GLN A 68 -11.27 -13.97 -7.90
C GLN A 68 -10.76 -13.20 -9.12
N VAL A 69 -10.17 -13.91 -10.08
CA VAL A 69 -9.59 -13.35 -11.33
C VAL A 69 -10.23 -13.99 -12.55
N THR A 70 -10.11 -13.34 -13.71
CA THR A 70 -10.46 -13.95 -15.00
C THR A 70 -9.34 -14.86 -15.52
N PRO A 71 -9.60 -15.74 -16.52
CA PRO A 71 -8.54 -16.53 -17.15
C PRO A 71 -7.40 -15.68 -17.72
N SER A 72 -7.72 -14.57 -18.39
CA SER A 72 -6.70 -13.65 -18.91
C SER A 72 -5.87 -13.03 -17.79
N GLN A 73 -6.51 -12.54 -16.72
CA GLN A 73 -5.81 -11.96 -15.57
C GLN A 73 -4.91 -12.97 -14.85
N ALA A 74 -5.27 -14.27 -14.83
CA ALA A 74 -4.40 -15.30 -14.29
C ALA A 74 -3.13 -15.46 -15.13
N THR A 75 -3.24 -15.45 -16.46
CA THR A 75 -2.10 -15.46 -17.39
C THR A 75 -1.26 -14.19 -17.27
N ASP A 76 -1.91 -13.02 -17.24
CA ASP A 76 -1.25 -11.72 -17.09
C ASP A 76 -0.49 -11.61 -15.77
N PHE A 77 -0.99 -12.24 -14.70
CA PHE A 77 -0.32 -12.26 -13.41
C PHE A 77 0.97 -13.08 -13.44
N GLU A 78 1.04 -14.19 -14.17
CA GLU A 78 2.29 -14.95 -14.32
C GLU A 78 3.36 -14.13 -15.06
N ALA A 79 2.98 -13.45 -16.14
CA ALA A 79 3.88 -12.52 -16.84
C ALA A 79 4.28 -11.34 -15.94
N TYR A 80 3.33 -10.79 -15.18
CA TYR A 80 3.58 -9.72 -14.21
C TYR A 80 4.64 -10.11 -13.17
N LYS A 81 4.58 -11.32 -12.61
CA LYS A 81 5.57 -11.79 -11.63
C LYS A 81 6.99 -11.73 -12.20
N ASN A 82 7.18 -12.20 -13.43
CA ASN A 82 8.49 -12.16 -14.09
C ASN A 82 8.94 -10.72 -14.34
N ASN A 83 8.07 -9.87 -14.88
CA ASN A 83 8.39 -8.47 -15.13
C ASN A 83 8.76 -7.71 -13.84
N VAL A 84 8.07 -7.98 -12.72
CA VAL A 84 8.40 -7.39 -11.42
C VAL A 84 9.71 -7.95 -10.86
N LYS A 85 9.99 -9.24 -11.02
CA LYS A 85 11.28 -9.83 -10.61
C LYS A 85 12.43 -9.13 -11.34
N ASP A 86 12.33 -8.97 -12.66
CA ASP A 86 13.34 -8.29 -13.47
C ASP A 86 13.51 -6.82 -13.04
N LEU A 87 12.40 -6.11 -12.84
CA LEU A 87 12.42 -4.73 -12.33
C LEU A 87 13.11 -4.65 -10.96
N ILE A 88 12.74 -5.49 -10.01
CA ILE A 88 13.29 -5.46 -8.66
C ILE A 88 14.77 -5.82 -8.67
N LEU A 89 15.18 -6.81 -9.45
CA LEU A 89 16.60 -7.15 -9.60
C LEU A 89 17.37 -5.99 -10.21
N GLY A 90 16.91 -5.38 -11.30
CA GLY A 90 17.59 -4.23 -11.90
C GLY A 90 17.71 -3.01 -10.98
N ARG A 91 16.84 -2.89 -9.97
CA ARG A 91 16.80 -1.77 -9.03
C ARG A 91 17.56 -2.03 -7.73
N TYR A 92 17.49 -3.25 -7.20
CA TYR A 92 18.10 -3.62 -5.92
C TYR A 92 19.39 -4.42 -6.08
N HIS A 93 19.65 -5.04 -7.23
CA HIS A 93 20.77 -5.95 -7.44
C HIS A 93 21.45 -5.70 -8.79
N GLN A 94 22.49 -4.85 -8.79
CA GLN A 94 23.15 -4.31 -10.00
C GLN A 94 23.60 -5.36 -11.03
N ASP A 95 23.82 -6.62 -10.63
CA ASP A 95 24.14 -7.75 -11.53
C ASP A 95 22.94 -8.72 -11.69
N ALA A 96 21.82 -8.18 -12.17
CA ALA A 96 20.54 -8.91 -12.28
C ALA A 96 20.60 -10.12 -13.23
N ALA A 97 21.45 -10.08 -14.26
CA ALA A 97 21.41 -11.01 -15.38
C ALA A 97 21.93 -12.43 -15.05
N ASN A 98 22.76 -12.58 -14.01
CA ASN A 98 23.42 -13.85 -13.66
C ASN A 98 23.37 -14.20 -12.17
N SER A 99 22.46 -13.61 -11.41
CA SER A 99 22.38 -13.84 -9.97
C SER A 99 21.87 -15.25 -9.64
N PRO A 100 22.68 -16.14 -9.06
CA PRO A 100 22.19 -17.44 -8.59
C PRO A 100 21.20 -17.25 -7.43
N PHE A 101 20.15 -18.07 -7.44
CA PHE A 101 19.13 -18.10 -6.39
C PHE A 101 19.23 -19.39 -5.58
N THR A 102 19.04 -19.28 -4.26
CA THR A 102 18.57 -20.40 -3.45
C THR A 102 17.06 -20.50 -3.56
N ARG A 103 16.54 -21.72 -3.45
CA ARG A 103 15.10 -21.99 -3.44
C ARG A 103 14.75 -22.85 -2.23
N GLU A 104 13.67 -22.48 -1.56
CA GLU A 104 13.11 -23.21 -0.43
C GLU A 104 11.59 -23.27 -0.57
N ASP A 105 10.99 -24.43 -0.27
CA ASP A 105 9.53 -24.58 -0.21
C ASP A 105 9.10 -24.71 1.26
N THR A 106 8.04 -24.01 1.63
CA THR A 106 7.57 -23.91 3.02
C THR A 106 6.06 -23.65 3.07
N LYS A 107 5.51 -23.45 4.28
CA LYS A 107 4.07 -23.38 4.52
C LYS A 107 3.67 -22.16 5.35
N ALA A 108 2.70 -21.41 4.84
CA ALA A 108 2.04 -20.32 5.55
C ALA A 108 0.83 -20.88 6.28
N GLU A 109 0.95 -21.08 7.59
CA GLU A 109 -0.20 -21.42 8.42
C GLU A 109 -1.19 -20.25 8.51
N TYR A 110 -2.44 -20.46 8.91
CA TYR A 110 -3.36 -19.36 9.21
C TYR A 110 -4.43 -19.78 10.20
N GLY A 111 -5.14 -18.80 10.75
CA GLY A 111 -6.25 -19.07 11.65
C GLY A 111 -7.41 -19.70 10.86
N SER A 112 -7.83 -20.89 11.27
CA SER A 112 -9.01 -21.56 10.72
C SER A 112 -9.58 -22.50 11.78
N PRO A 113 -10.91 -22.60 11.93
CA PRO A 113 -11.54 -23.63 12.74
C PRO A 113 -11.52 -25.02 12.05
N LYS A 114 -11.09 -25.13 10.78
CA LYS A 114 -10.99 -26.37 10.01
C LYS A 114 -9.55 -26.93 9.98
N HIS A 115 -9.41 -28.23 9.71
CA HIS A 115 -8.14 -28.97 9.79
C HIS A 115 -7.08 -28.56 8.75
N GLU A 116 -7.46 -28.13 7.55
CA GLU A 116 -6.52 -27.58 6.58
C GLU A 116 -6.41 -26.06 6.70
N ASN A 117 -5.25 -25.59 7.16
CA ASN A 117 -5.00 -24.16 7.36
C ASN A 117 -3.55 -23.78 7.04
N LEU A 118 -3.02 -24.40 5.99
CA LEU A 118 -1.71 -24.14 5.44
C LEU A 118 -1.86 -23.72 3.97
N VAL A 119 -0.97 -22.86 3.50
CA VAL A 119 -0.77 -22.58 2.07
C VAL A 119 0.69 -22.78 1.78
N ASP A 120 1.01 -23.66 0.83
CA ASP A 120 2.38 -23.87 0.39
C ASP A 120 2.87 -22.63 -0.36
N TYR A 121 4.11 -22.23 -0.12
CA TYR A 121 4.76 -21.13 -0.83
C TYR A 121 6.24 -21.43 -1.05
N SER A 122 6.78 -20.91 -2.15
CA SER A 122 8.21 -20.97 -2.44
C SER A 122 8.88 -19.64 -2.13
N ILE A 123 10.11 -19.72 -1.64
CA ILE A 123 11.02 -18.61 -1.45
C ILE A 123 12.16 -18.77 -2.46
N SER A 124 12.43 -17.72 -3.23
CA SER A 124 13.62 -17.61 -4.08
C SER A 124 14.44 -16.43 -3.59
N GLN A 125 15.70 -16.64 -3.23
CA GLN A 125 16.55 -15.61 -2.62
C GLN A 125 17.92 -15.52 -3.29
N THR A 126 18.43 -14.32 -3.53
CA THR A 126 19.81 -14.11 -4.01
C THR A 126 20.82 -14.60 -2.97
N LEU A 127 22.00 -15.05 -3.37
CA LEU A 127 23.01 -15.57 -2.41
C LEU A 127 23.39 -14.56 -1.32
N ASP A 128 23.43 -13.27 -1.65
CA ASP A 128 23.71 -12.17 -0.73
C ASP A 128 22.49 -11.76 0.13
N LYS A 129 21.35 -12.44 -0.07
CA LYS A 129 20.06 -12.22 0.59
C LYS A 129 19.47 -10.82 0.38
N ARG A 130 19.97 -10.07 -0.59
CA ARG A 130 19.50 -8.71 -0.86
C ARG A 130 18.12 -8.67 -1.48
N VAL A 131 17.79 -9.65 -2.31
CA VAL A 131 16.46 -9.76 -2.94
C VAL A 131 15.86 -11.12 -2.60
N THR A 132 14.63 -11.11 -2.10
CA THR A 132 13.85 -12.31 -1.79
C THR A 132 12.48 -12.21 -2.44
N PHE A 133 12.07 -13.26 -3.13
CA PHE A 133 10.72 -13.41 -3.70
C PHE A 133 9.97 -14.50 -2.94
N ILE A 134 8.72 -14.22 -2.57
CA ILE A 134 7.81 -15.18 -1.94
C ILE A 134 6.59 -15.37 -2.85
N GLU A 135 6.34 -16.61 -3.25
CA GLU A 135 5.28 -17.00 -4.17
C GLU A 135 4.39 -18.08 -3.56
N PRO A 136 3.28 -17.70 -2.91
CA PRO A 136 2.30 -18.66 -2.42
C PRO A 136 1.51 -19.30 -3.58
N SER A 137 1.23 -20.60 -3.43
CA SER A 137 0.41 -21.39 -4.37
C SER A 137 -1.02 -20.87 -4.50
N ARG A 138 -1.51 -20.16 -3.48
CA ARG A 138 -2.86 -19.60 -3.40
C ARG A 138 -2.85 -18.29 -2.61
N ARG A 139 -3.90 -17.48 -2.77
CA ARG A 139 -4.06 -16.24 -2.02
C ARG A 139 -3.91 -16.43 -0.51
N LEU A 140 -2.98 -15.67 0.07
CA LEU A 140 -2.82 -15.48 1.52
C LEU A 140 -3.68 -14.33 2.03
N GLY A 141 -3.75 -13.24 1.26
CA GLY A 141 -4.22 -11.94 1.74
C GLY A 141 -3.07 -11.11 2.34
N PHE A 142 -3.26 -9.79 2.35
CA PHE A 142 -2.23 -8.82 2.74
C PHE A 142 -1.59 -9.14 4.10
N GLY A 143 -2.38 -9.40 5.14
CA GLY A 143 -1.82 -9.63 6.48
C GLY A 143 -0.91 -10.87 6.55
N LEU A 144 -1.33 -11.97 5.95
CA LEU A 144 -0.53 -13.20 5.92
C LEU A 144 0.68 -13.09 4.98
N ALA A 145 0.56 -12.36 3.88
CA ALA A 145 1.69 -12.05 2.99
C ALA A 145 2.79 -11.29 3.75
N VAL A 146 2.43 -10.24 4.49
CA VAL A 146 3.38 -9.51 5.35
C VAL A 146 4.00 -10.43 6.38
N ARG A 147 3.22 -11.30 7.04
CA ARG A 147 3.77 -12.23 8.05
C ARG A 147 4.77 -13.22 7.45
N SER A 148 4.50 -13.75 6.26
CA SER A 148 5.44 -14.65 5.57
C SER A 148 6.78 -13.95 5.31
N ALA A 149 6.75 -12.67 4.92
CA ALA A 149 7.96 -11.87 4.79
C ALA A 149 8.65 -11.62 6.15
N LEU A 150 7.90 -11.25 7.19
CA LEU A 150 8.46 -11.02 8.53
C LEU A 150 9.20 -12.24 9.13
N ARG A 151 8.86 -13.46 8.70
CA ARG A 151 9.51 -14.69 9.18
C ARG A 151 10.86 -14.99 8.53
N VAL A 152 11.19 -14.34 7.41
CA VAL A 152 12.44 -14.58 6.68
C VAL A 152 13.47 -13.45 6.84
N ILE A 153 13.05 -12.29 7.36
CA ILE A 153 13.93 -11.15 7.60
C ILE A 153 14.73 -11.29 8.89
N GLN A 154 15.86 -10.58 8.95
CA GLN A 154 16.76 -10.57 10.11
C GLN A 154 16.98 -9.17 10.68
N THR A 155 16.46 -8.14 10.02
CA THR A 155 16.63 -6.74 10.42
C THR A 155 15.68 -6.38 11.56
N PRO A 156 16.11 -5.50 12.48
CA PRO A 156 15.29 -5.08 13.62
C PRO A 156 14.06 -4.27 13.21
N HIS A 157 14.07 -3.64 12.03
CA HIS A 157 12.95 -2.85 11.52
C HIS A 157 12.53 -3.28 10.11
N VAL A 158 11.27 -2.97 9.79
CA VAL A 158 10.68 -3.19 8.47
C VAL A 158 10.01 -1.94 7.93
N TRP A 159 10.13 -1.77 6.62
CA TRP A 159 9.28 -0.89 5.84
C TRP A 159 8.26 -1.75 5.09
N VAL A 160 6.99 -1.67 5.45
CA VAL A 160 5.92 -2.40 4.74
C VAL A 160 5.33 -1.51 3.68
N GLN A 161 5.31 -1.98 2.43
CA GLN A 161 4.89 -1.25 1.24
C GLN A 161 3.81 -2.03 0.48
N GLN A 162 2.65 -1.40 0.30
CA GLN A 162 1.61 -1.88 -0.62
C GLN A 162 1.90 -1.39 -2.04
N HIS A 163 1.56 -2.20 -3.04
CA HIS A 163 1.82 -1.91 -4.45
C HIS A 163 1.11 -0.67 -5.05
N ASP A 164 0.26 0.02 -4.30
CA ASP A 164 -0.54 1.14 -4.81
C ASP A 164 -0.45 2.41 -3.94
N TRP A 165 0.66 2.59 -3.23
CA TRP A 165 0.94 3.79 -2.44
C TRP A 165 2.30 4.38 -2.77
N ALA A 166 2.35 5.58 -3.33
CA ALA A 166 3.59 6.30 -3.60
C ALA A 166 3.90 7.31 -2.49
N LEU A 167 5.19 7.51 -2.21
CA LEU A 167 5.67 8.62 -1.40
C LEU A 167 5.45 9.95 -2.15
N THR A 168 5.11 11.01 -1.41
CA THR A 168 4.94 12.37 -1.96
C THR A 168 5.70 13.45 -1.19
N ALA A 169 6.43 13.06 -0.14
CA ALA A 169 7.23 13.96 0.67
C ALA A 169 8.46 13.21 1.18
N ASP A 170 9.52 13.95 1.44
CA ASP A 170 10.80 13.37 1.88
C ASP A 170 10.67 12.73 3.26
N LEU A 171 11.24 11.53 3.39
CA LEU A 171 11.24 10.76 4.62
C LEU A 171 12.68 10.65 5.14
N PRO A 172 13.00 11.32 6.25
CA PRO A 172 14.33 11.24 6.86
C PRO A 172 14.47 9.91 7.62
N ILE A 173 14.61 8.80 6.89
CA ILE A 173 14.53 7.44 7.42
C ILE A 173 15.65 7.12 8.40
N GLN A 174 16.87 7.60 8.16
CA GLN A 174 18.03 7.31 9.00
C GLN A 174 17.90 7.92 10.41
N PRO A 175 17.66 9.23 10.59
CA PRO A 175 17.40 9.78 11.92
C PRO A 175 16.11 9.20 12.54
N LEU A 176 15.08 8.89 11.75
CA LEU A 176 13.86 8.25 12.26
C LEU A 176 14.14 6.87 12.87
N LEU A 177 14.97 6.04 12.22
CA LEU A 177 15.40 4.74 12.76
C LEU A 177 16.18 4.90 14.08
N GLN A 178 17.07 5.88 14.18
CA GLN A 178 17.80 6.15 15.42
C GLN A 178 16.86 6.57 16.56
N ILE A 179 15.86 7.42 16.25
CA ILE A 179 14.82 7.83 17.20
C ILE A 179 14.03 6.60 17.66
N MET A 180 13.61 5.72 16.75
CA MET A 180 12.91 4.48 17.10
C MET A 180 13.73 3.58 18.01
N GLN A 181 15.02 3.36 17.72
CA GLN A 181 15.90 2.54 18.56
C GLN A 181 16.09 3.14 19.96
N MET A 182 16.27 4.46 20.06
CA MET A 182 16.46 5.14 21.34
C MET A 182 15.21 5.05 22.22
N HIS A 183 14.04 5.20 21.60
CA HIS A 183 12.76 5.19 22.30
C HIS A 183 12.08 3.82 22.29
N GLU A 184 12.72 2.74 21.83
CA GLU A 184 12.04 1.44 21.72
C GLU A 184 11.57 0.91 23.09
N SER A 185 12.36 1.14 24.14
CA SER A 185 12.06 0.74 25.52
C SER A 185 11.70 1.92 26.43
N ASP A 186 11.39 3.08 25.87
CA ASP A 186 10.96 4.26 26.63
C ASP A 186 9.65 3.94 27.37
N PRO A 187 9.58 4.10 28.71
CA PRO A 187 8.38 3.79 29.49
C PRO A 187 7.24 4.78 29.24
N GLU A 188 7.53 5.99 28.76
CA GLU A 188 6.56 7.05 28.52
C GLU A 188 6.16 7.17 27.06
N ALA A 189 7.14 7.18 26.16
CA ALA A 189 6.93 7.42 24.74
C ALA A 189 7.57 6.33 23.86
N PRO A 190 7.16 5.04 23.98
CA PRO A 190 7.73 3.99 23.15
C PRO A 190 7.45 4.23 21.67
N ILE A 191 8.48 4.23 20.81
CA ILE A 191 8.34 4.44 19.35
C ILE A 191 8.67 3.15 18.60
N LYS A 192 7.63 2.39 18.25
CA LYS A 192 7.79 1.05 17.62
C LYS A 192 7.10 0.90 16.27
N TYR A 193 6.26 1.85 15.89
CA TYR A 193 5.56 1.88 14.61
C TYR A 193 5.34 3.33 14.19
N VAL A 194 5.67 3.68 12.95
CA VAL A 194 5.52 5.01 12.36
C VAL A 194 4.87 4.88 10.99
N CYS A 195 3.62 5.36 10.86
CA CYS A 195 2.91 5.47 9.58
C CYS A 195 3.14 6.85 8.96
N LEU A 196 2.92 6.96 7.66
CA LEU A 196 2.92 8.23 6.95
C LEU A 196 1.51 8.78 6.73
N ALA A 197 1.39 10.10 6.64
CA ALA A 197 0.11 10.78 6.47
C ALA A 197 -0.42 10.65 5.03
N ALA A 198 -1.59 10.03 4.88
CA ALA A 198 -2.44 10.18 3.70
C ALA A 198 -3.47 11.30 3.91
N VAL A 199 -4.25 11.65 2.87
CA VAL A 199 -5.19 12.79 2.87
C VAL A 199 -6.10 12.85 4.11
N ARG A 200 -6.64 11.70 4.56
CA ARG A 200 -7.53 11.62 5.73
C ARG A 200 -6.83 11.66 7.09
N MET A 201 -5.50 11.74 7.08
CA MET A 201 -4.65 11.76 8.28
C MET A 201 -3.96 13.12 8.45
N LEU A 202 -4.29 14.10 7.61
CA LEU A 202 -3.83 15.46 7.81
C LEU A 202 -4.48 16.04 9.07
N SER A 203 -3.72 16.83 9.81
CA SER A 203 -4.12 17.41 11.10
C SER A 203 -4.65 16.35 12.10
N TYR A 204 -4.09 15.13 12.06
CA TYR A 204 -4.58 13.99 12.84
C TYR A 204 -4.71 14.30 14.34
N ALA A 205 -3.71 14.98 14.92
CA ALA A 205 -3.64 15.28 16.35
C ALA A 205 -4.80 16.17 16.85
N THR A 206 -5.45 16.91 15.95
CA THR A 206 -6.59 17.79 16.26
C THR A 206 -7.90 17.31 15.64
N SER A 207 -7.90 16.13 15.03
CA SER A 207 -9.10 15.54 14.41
C SER A 207 -10.15 15.13 15.44
N ALA A 208 -11.40 14.99 15.01
CA ALA A 208 -12.51 14.51 15.84
C ALA A 208 -12.23 13.15 16.51
N ILE A 209 -11.52 12.26 15.80
CA ILE A 209 -11.12 10.94 16.34
C ILE A 209 -10.29 11.08 17.61
N VAL A 210 -9.51 12.16 17.73
CA VAL A 210 -8.66 12.43 18.89
C VAL A 210 -9.40 13.28 19.92
N SER A 211 -10.03 14.38 19.49
CA SER A 211 -10.59 15.37 20.40
C SER A 211 -11.80 14.88 21.20
N GLU A 212 -12.57 13.91 20.67
CA GLU A 212 -13.75 13.34 21.33
C GLU A 212 -13.41 12.37 22.48
N TYR A 213 -12.17 11.87 22.56
CA TYR A 213 -11.78 10.87 23.55
C TYR A 213 -10.69 11.43 24.47
N PRO A 214 -10.96 11.63 25.78
CA PRO A 214 -10.01 12.24 26.70
C PRO A 214 -8.63 11.58 26.69
N MET A 215 -8.58 10.25 26.76
CA MET A 215 -7.32 9.50 26.76
C MET A 215 -6.47 9.76 25.50
N LEU A 216 -7.11 9.88 24.33
CA LEU A 216 -6.41 10.14 23.08
C LEU A 216 -5.94 11.59 23.02
N ARG A 217 -6.80 12.54 23.36
CA ARG A 217 -6.45 13.96 23.41
C ARG A 217 -5.27 14.21 24.35
N ASP A 218 -5.32 13.67 25.56
CA ASP A 218 -4.31 13.89 26.58
C ASP A 218 -2.96 13.24 26.17
N THR A 219 -3.01 12.05 25.55
CA THR A 219 -1.82 11.39 24.96
C THR A 219 -1.23 12.23 23.82
N SER A 220 -2.06 12.72 22.90
CA SER A 220 -1.62 13.59 21.80
C SER A 220 -1.01 14.89 22.32
N ALA A 221 -1.61 15.53 23.32
CA ALA A 221 -1.10 16.75 23.92
C ALA A 221 0.27 16.54 24.60
N ALA A 222 0.46 15.40 25.27
CA ALA A 222 1.71 15.09 25.97
C ALA A 222 2.86 14.71 25.02
N LEU A 223 2.55 14.03 23.90
CA LEU A 223 3.57 13.35 23.10
C LEU A 223 3.76 13.91 21.69
N THR A 224 2.89 14.81 21.21
CA THR A 224 3.10 15.44 19.90
C THR A 224 4.18 16.51 20.00
N ARG A 225 5.35 16.25 19.42
CA ARG A 225 6.51 17.14 19.46
C ARG A 225 7.57 16.71 18.46
N ASP A 226 8.64 17.49 18.42
CA ASP A 226 9.84 17.15 17.67
C ASP A 226 10.75 16.22 18.48
N TYR A 227 11.29 15.22 17.79
CA TYR A 227 12.27 14.26 18.28
C TYR A 227 13.59 14.46 17.54
N GLU A 228 14.70 14.22 18.21
CA GLU A 228 16.03 14.44 17.65
C GLU A 228 16.88 13.17 17.77
N ALA A 229 17.57 12.84 16.69
CA ALA A 229 18.46 11.69 16.65
C ALA A 229 19.87 12.09 17.12
N PRO A 230 20.61 11.23 17.85
CA PRO A 230 21.90 11.62 18.44
C PRO A 230 22.96 11.97 17.41
N SER A 231 22.93 11.33 16.23
CA SER A 231 23.91 11.56 15.17
C SER A 231 23.52 12.69 14.21
N TYR A 232 22.33 13.28 14.37
CA TYR A 232 21.77 14.27 13.44
C TYR A 232 21.32 15.52 14.20
N HIS A 233 22.27 16.17 14.86
CA HIS A 233 22.00 17.37 15.65
C HIS A 233 21.30 18.45 14.81
N GLY A 234 20.24 19.03 15.37
CA GLY A 234 19.41 20.04 14.71
C GLY A 234 18.40 19.49 13.70
N THR A 235 18.43 18.19 13.35
CA THR A 235 17.39 17.56 12.52
C THR A 235 16.23 17.14 13.40
N LYS A 236 15.13 17.91 13.34
CA LYS A 236 13.92 17.68 14.12
C LYS A 236 12.92 16.86 13.34
N ILE A 237 12.53 15.72 13.89
CA ILE A 237 11.53 14.82 13.33
C ILE A 237 10.24 14.97 14.14
N SER A 238 9.23 15.58 13.53
CA SER A 238 7.94 15.78 14.21
C SER A 238 7.11 14.50 14.17
N LEU A 239 6.67 14.03 15.34
CA LEU A 239 5.83 12.84 15.47
C LEU A 239 4.59 13.18 16.32
N THR A 240 3.47 12.53 16.01
CA THR A 240 2.28 12.53 16.85
C THR A 240 1.80 11.10 17.11
N PRO A 241 1.27 10.79 18.30
CA PRO A 241 0.59 9.53 18.54
C PRO A 241 -0.51 9.28 17.52
N MET A 242 -0.59 8.03 17.06
CA MET A 242 -1.63 7.57 16.15
C MET A 242 -2.46 6.48 16.80
N TYR A 243 -3.78 6.47 16.54
CA TYR A 243 -4.73 5.62 17.25
C TYR A 243 -5.37 4.56 16.35
N PHE A 244 -4.55 3.99 15.47
CA PHE A 244 -4.94 2.92 14.56
C PHE A 244 -3.70 2.23 13.97
N TRP A 245 -3.77 0.93 13.72
CA TRP A 245 -2.76 0.24 12.93
C TRP A 245 -3.19 0.22 11.46
N HIS A 246 -2.39 0.81 10.57
CA HIS A 246 -2.71 0.92 9.15
C HIS A 246 -1.93 -0.08 8.29
N ASP A 247 -2.52 -0.39 7.13
CA ASP A 247 -1.86 -1.19 6.08
C ASP A 247 -1.02 -0.34 5.11
N LYS A 248 -1.21 0.99 5.16
CA LYS A 248 -0.49 1.99 4.36
C LYS A 248 1.01 1.94 4.64
N PRO A 249 1.89 2.48 3.78
CA PRO A 249 3.32 2.44 4.03
C PRO A 249 3.73 2.93 5.43
N HIS A 250 4.51 2.08 6.12
CA HIS A 250 4.92 2.31 7.50
C HIS A 250 6.27 1.66 7.81
N LEU A 251 6.97 2.27 8.76
CA LEU A 251 8.15 1.75 9.43
C LEU A 251 7.74 1.12 10.77
N ALA A 252 8.28 -0.05 11.11
CA ALA A 252 7.98 -0.70 12.39
C ALA A 252 9.12 -1.57 12.91
N SER A 253 9.23 -1.70 14.23
CA SER A 253 10.05 -2.74 14.88
C SER A 253 9.51 -4.12 14.51
N THR A 254 10.36 -4.97 13.97
CA THR A 254 10.02 -6.34 13.51
C THR A 254 9.43 -7.16 14.64
N ALA A 255 10.06 -7.12 15.81
CA ALA A 255 9.62 -7.86 16.99
C ALA A 255 8.24 -7.39 17.47
N HIS A 256 8.03 -6.08 17.54
CA HIS A 256 6.74 -5.49 17.92
C HIS A 256 5.63 -5.84 16.91
N TYR A 257 5.94 -5.83 15.62
CA TYR A 257 5.01 -6.23 14.57
C TYR A 257 4.51 -7.65 14.78
N LEU A 258 5.44 -8.60 14.94
CA LEU A 258 5.12 -10.00 15.17
C LEU A 258 4.31 -10.18 16.46
N GLU A 259 4.71 -9.54 17.56
CA GLU A 259 4.02 -9.65 18.85
C GLU A 259 2.59 -9.07 18.81
N ARG A 260 2.37 -7.90 18.19
CA ARG A 260 1.08 -7.20 18.23
C ARG A 260 0.10 -7.67 17.16
N VAL A 261 0.61 -7.91 15.96
CA VAL A 261 -0.21 -8.27 14.80
C VAL A 261 -0.38 -9.78 14.70
N PHE A 262 0.65 -10.55 15.03
CA PHE A 262 0.70 -12.00 14.84
C PHE A 262 1.09 -12.80 16.11
N PRO A 263 0.53 -12.51 17.30
CA PRO A 263 0.92 -13.17 18.55
C PRO A 263 0.67 -14.69 18.53
N THR A 264 -0.29 -15.14 17.71
CA THR A 264 -0.61 -16.55 17.52
C THR A 264 -1.04 -16.79 16.08
N ARG A 265 -1.05 -18.06 15.66
CA ARG A 265 -1.60 -18.46 14.35
C ARG A 265 -3.04 -18.01 14.12
N LEU A 266 -3.83 -17.83 15.18
CA LEU A 266 -5.25 -17.44 15.13
C LEU A 266 -5.46 -15.93 14.98
N ALA A 267 -4.41 -15.11 15.09
CA ALA A 267 -4.53 -13.66 15.06
C ALA A 267 -4.91 -13.09 13.69
N MET A 268 -4.74 -13.87 12.61
CA MET A 268 -5.02 -13.45 11.24
C MET A 268 -5.60 -14.63 10.44
N LEU A 269 -6.77 -14.42 9.83
CA LEU A 269 -7.36 -15.39 8.91
C LEU A 269 -6.85 -15.15 7.48
N ARG A 270 -7.07 -16.12 6.61
CA ARG A 270 -6.75 -15.99 5.19
C ARG A 270 -7.63 -14.93 4.53
N GLY A 271 -6.99 -14.00 3.83
CA GLY A 271 -7.66 -12.89 3.16
C GLY A 271 -7.95 -11.66 4.03
N ASP A 272 -7.64 -11.71 5.32
CA ASP A 272 -7.81 -10.58 6.24
C ASP A 272 -6.78 -9.47 5.95
N PHE A 273 -7.21 -8.24 6.21
CA PHE A 273 -6.37 -7.04 6.25
C PHE A 273 -5.99 -6.75 7.70
N ILE A 274 -4.75 -6.28 7.92
CA ILE A 274 -4.28 -5.96 9.28
C ILE A 274 -5.10 -4.77 9.82
N GLU A 275 -5.36 -3.78 8.96
CA GLU A 275 -6.16 -2.60 9.28
C GLU A 275 -7.56 -2.96 9.81
N ASP A 276 -8.24 -3.91 9.17
CA ASP A 276 -9.61 -4.30 9.52
C ASP A 276 -9.70 -5.04 10.86
N LYS A 277 -8.73 -5.91 11.17
CA LYS A 277 -8.74 -6.73 12.39
C LYS A 277 -7.99 -6.09 13.53
N ILE A 278 -6.73 -5.73 13.28
CA ILE A 278 -5.79 -5.26 14.29
C ILE A 278 -5.96 -3.76 14.50
N GLY A 279 -6.17 -2.98 13.44
CA GLY A 279 -6.40 -1.55 13.55
C GLY A 279 -7.60 -1.22 14.44
N GLN A 280 -8.73 -1.90 14.24
CA GLN A 280 -9.94 -1.71 15.06
C GLN A 280 -9.72 -2.10 16.52
N ARG A 281 -9.12 -3.28 16.77
CA ARG A 281 -8.76 -3.73 18.11
C ARG A 281 -7.83 -2.75 18.81
N ALA A 282 -6.84 -2.23 18.08
CA ALA A 282 -5.88 -1.27 18.58
C ALA A 282 -6.56 0.02 19.00
N ARG A 283 -7.38 0.61 18.13
CA ARG A 283 -8.14 1.83 18.44
C ARG A 283 -9.01 1.69 19.67
N ALA A 284 -9.76 0.59 19.78
CA ALA A 284 -10.61 0.35 20.94
C ALA A 284 -9.79 0.39 22.24
N GLN A 285 -8.69 -0.37 22.29
CA GLN A 285 -7.82 -0.42 23.46
C GLN A 285 -7.12 0.93 23.75
N MET A 286 -6.78 1.70 22.72
CA MET A 286 -6.15 3.02 22.91
C MET A 286 -7.11 4.06 23.47
N LYS A 287 -8.40 3.98 23.12
CA LYS A 287 -9.45 4.81 23.75
C LYS A 287 -9.54 4.55 25.26
N ASP A 288 -9.20 3.33 25.69
CA ASP A 288 -9.11 2.92 27.09
C ASP A 288 -7.74 3.19 27.73
N GLY A 289 -6.87 4.00 27.09
CA GLY A 289 -5.56 4.39 27.63
C GLY A 289 -4.41 3.42 27.35
N LEU A 290 -4.63 2.35 26.60
CA LEU A 290 -3.58 1.35 26.29
C LEU A 290 -2.73 1.73 25.07
N TRP A 291 -2.46 3.02 24.84
CA TRP A 291 -1.65 3.47 23.70
C TRP A 291 -0.22 2.93 23.72
N LYS A 292 0.45 2.93 24.89
CA LYS A 292 1.82 2.42 25.04
C LYS A 292 1.98 0.95 24.58
N LYS A 293 0.91 0.14 24.70
CA LYS A 293 0.87 -1.25 24.20
C LYS A 293 1.03 -1.32 22.68
N TRP A 294 0.47 -0.36 21.95
CA TRP A 294 0.47 -0.32 20.49
C TRP A 294 1.62 0.52 19.94
N ALA A 295 2.04 1.57 20.66
CA ALA A 295 3.21 2.39 20.31
C ALA A 295 3.18 2.86 18.84
N THR A 296 1.99 3.22 18.36
CA THR A 296 1.72 3.64 16.99
C THR A 296 1.84 5.15 16.87
N TRP A 297 2.64 5.60 15.92
CA TRP A 297 2.94 6.99 15.63
C TRP A 297 2.66 7.34 14.18
N LEU A 298 2.50 8.63 13.93
CA LEU A 298 2.38 9.24 12.61
C LEU A 298 3.56 10.18 12.42
N TYR A 299 4.30 10.04 11.31
CA TYR A 299 5.23 11.08 10.86
C TYR A 299 4.43 12.34 10.53
N TYR A 300 4.74 13.44 11.22
CA TYR A 300 3.86 14.59 11.34
C TYR A 300 4.50 15.92 10.91
N PRO A 301 5.19 15.97 9.75
CA PRO A 301 5.84 17.19 9.28
C PRO A 301 4.82 18.32 9.10
N ASP A 302 5.28 19.56 9.29
CA ASP A 302 4.47 20.76 9.16
C ASP A 302 3.17 20.72 9.96
N GLN A 303 3.24 20.17 11.17
CA GLN A 303 2.09 19.98 12.07
C GLN A 303 0.96 19.16 11.40
N GLY A 304 1.35 18.17 10.60
CA GLY A 304 0.44 17.26 9.91
C GLY A 304 -0.26 17.87 8.70
N LYS A 305 0.27 18.96 8.13
CA LYS A 305 -0.27 19.56 6.89
C LYS A 305 0.32 18.95 5.63
N THR A 306 1.47 18.29 5.74
CA THR A 306 2.17 17.70 4.60
C THR A 306 1.63 16.31 4.29
N LEU A 307 1.22 16.13 3.03
CA LEU A 307 0.79 14.84 2.49
C LEU A 307 2.03 14.02 2.17
N CYS A 308 2.20 12.88 2.84
CA CYS A 308 3.35 11.99 2.65
C CYS A 308 3.04 10.83 1.71
N LEU A 309 1.76 10.50 1.52
CA LEU A 309 1.32 9.34 0.74
C LEU A 309 0.19 9.68 -0.25
N ARG A 310 0.31 9.12 -1.46
CA ARG A 310 -0.74 9.14 -2.49
C ARG A 310 -1.11 7.74 -2.96
N HIS A 311 -2.41 7.45 -2.94
CA HIS A 311 -2.96 6.18 -3.40
C HIS A 311 -3.06 6.16 -4.94
N LEU A 312 -2.52 5.13 -5.59
CA LEU A 312 -2.49 4.95 -7.05
C LEU A 312 -3.72 4.23 -7.61
N LYS A 313 -4.57 3.71 -6.72
CA LYS A 313 -5.83 3.01 -7.04
C LYS A 313 -5.58 1.71 -7.80
N GLY A 314 -4.65 0.88 -7.32
CA GLY A 314 -4.16 -0.30 -8.04
C GLY A 314 -5.24 -1.31 -8.43
N ARG A 315 -6.39 -1.34 -7.73
CA ARG A 315 -7.53 -2.23 -8.07
C ARG A 315 -8.44 -1.72 -9.19
N THR A 316 -8.29 -0.47 -9.60
CA THR A 316 -9.06 0.15 -10.70
C THR A 316 -8.16 0.76 -11.77
N TRP A 317 -6.85 0.81 -11.52
CA TRP A 317 -5.86 1.30 -12.47
C TRP A 317 -5.59 0.23 -13.53
N GLU A 318 -5.84 0.56 -14.79
CA GLU A 318 -5.67 -0.32 -15.96
C GLU A 318 -4.39 -0.02 -16.74
N GLY A 319 -3.49 0.78 -16.17
CA GLY A 319 -2.29 1.24 -16.85
C GLY A 319 -2.47 2.58 -17.57
N THR A 320 -1.37 3.27 -17.86
CA THR A 320 -1.40 4.49 -18.70
C THR A 320 -2.07 4.23 -20.05
N THR A 321 -1.75 3.11 -20.71
CA THR A 321 -2.37 2.70 -21.98
C THR A 321 -3.87 2.44 -21.84
N GLY A 322 -4.28 1.65 -20.82
CA GLY A 322 -5.70 1.38 -20.58
C GLY A 322 -6.51 2.63 -20.24
N GLN A 323 -5.89 3.62 -19.57
CA GLN A 323 -6.53 4.93 -19.38
C GLN A 323 -6.64 5.75 -20.65
N ALA A 324 -5.61 5.73 -21.50
CA ALA A 324 -5.66 6.38 -22.81
C ALA A 324 -6.75 5.77 -23.69
N ASP A 325 -6.89 4.44 -23.69
CA ASP A 325 -7.93 3.71 -24.44
C ASP A 325 -9.33 4.03 -23.91
N LYS A 326 -9.52 4.06 -22.58
CA LYS A 326 -10.77 4.51 -21.98
C LYS A 326 -11.07 5.97 -22.31
N ALA A 327 -10.09 6.86 -22.23
CA ALA A 327 -10.28 8.27 -22.57
C ALA A 327 -10.64 8.43 -24.06
N ALA A 328 -10.03 7.65 -24.96
CA ALA A 328 -10.36 7.62 -26.37
C ALA A 328 -11.78 7.08 -26.61
N MET A 329 -12.16 5.98 -25.96
CA MET A 329 -13.51 5.42 -26.03
C MET A 329 -14.57 6.41 -25.50
N TRP A 330 -14.30 7.08 -24.38
CA TRP A 330 -15.17 8.13 -23.83
C TRP A 330 -15.30 9.34 -24.75
N ARG A 331 -14.20 9.75 -25.42
CA ARG A 331 -14.26 10.81 -26.45
C ARG A 331 -15.13 10.39 -27.63
N GLN A 332 -14.96 9.17 -28.14
CA GLN A 332 -15.79 8.62 -29.21
C GLN A 332 -17.26 8.51 -28.82
N MET A 333 -17.57 8.05 -27.60
CA MET A 333 -18.96 7.99 -27.11
C MET A 333 -19.58 9.39 -26.97
N ASN A 334 -18.82 10.37 -26.50
CA ASN A 334 -19.30 11.75 -26.39
C ASN A 334 -19.48 12.41 -27.76
N GLU A 335 -18.58 12.14 -28.71
CA GLU A 335 -18.71 12.58 -30.10
C GLU A 335 -19.95 11.94 -30.76
N ALA A 336 -20.12 10.62 -30.63
CA ALA A 336 -21.30 9.92 -31.13
C ALA A 336 -22.60 10.46 -30.52
N ARG A 337 -22.62 10.72 -29.20
CA ARG A 337 -23.79 11.30 -28.54
C ARG A 337 -24.10 12.71 -29.05
N ARG A 338 -23.07 13.56 -29.25
CA ARG A 338 -23.23 14.89 -29.85
C ARG A 338 -23.73 14.84 -31.28
N THR A 339 -23.28 13.87 -32.08
CA THR A 339 -23.75 13.69 -33.46
C THR A 339 -25.21 13.24 -33.48
N VAL A 340 -25.64 12.40 -32.55
CA VAL A 340 -27.05 11.99 -32.40
C VAL A 340 -27.92 13.17 -31.94
N GLU A 341 -27.45 13.95 -30.96
CA GLU A 341 -28.14 15.16 -30.49
C GLU A 341 -28.28 16.20 -31.62
N ALA A 342 -27.22 16.43 -32.41
CA ALA A 342 -27.22 17.36 -33.55
C ALA A 342 -28.10 16.90 -34.72
N LYS A 343 -28.17 15.58 -34.98
CA LYS A 343 -29.14 15.03 -35.95
C LYS A 343 -30.57 15.18 -35.47
N SER A 344 -30.83 14.93 -34.18
CA SER A 344 -32.17 15.11 -33.62
C SER A 344 -32.65 16.57 -33.65
N SER A 345 -31.74 17.54 -33.51
CA SER A 345 -32.08 18.97 -33.65
C SER A 345 -32.30 19.37 -35.10
N ALA A 346 -31.51 18.84 -36.04
CA ALA A 346 -31.69 19.08 -37.47
C ALA A 346 -33.01 18.47 -38.00
N ASP A 347 -33.35 17.26 -37.55
CA ASP A 347 -34.61 16.60 -37.90
C ASP A 347 -35.83 17.34 -37.29
N MET A 348 -35.68 18.00 -36.13
CA MET A 348 -36.73 18.87 -35.57
C MET A 348 -36.88 20.18 -36.36
N GLU A 349 -35.78 20.80 -36.82
CA GLU A 349 -35.82 22.00 -37.65
C GLU A 349 -36.43 21.72 -39.04
N GLU A 350 -36.09 20.60 -39.69
CA GLU A 350 -36.74 20.17 -40.95
C GLU A 350 -38.23 19.87 -40.78
N SER A 351 -38.66 19.30 -39.63
CA SER A 351 -40.07 19.06 -39.36
C SER A 351 -40.88 20.33 -39.13
N HIS A 352 -40.23 21.42 -38.70
CA HIS A 352 -40.88 22.71 -38.51
C HIS A 352 -41.02 23.47 -39.83
N ASP A 353 -40.02 23.37 -40.71
CA ASP A 353 -40.02 24.02 -42.03
C ASP A 353 -41.04 23.37 -42.99
N MET A 354 -41.27 22.05 -42.88
CA MET A 354 -42.30 21.37 -43.67
C MET A 354 -43.74 21.66 -43.21
N SER A 355 -43.94 22.16 -41.99
CA SER A 355 -45.27 22.52 -41.46
C SER A 355 -45.75 23.91 -41.90
N LEU A 356 -44.86 24.74 -42.46
CA LEU A 356 -45.14 26.09 -42.93
C LEU A 356 -45.63 26.15 -44.39
N PHE A 357 -45.60 25.04 -45.13
CA PHE A 357 -45.97 24.99 -46.56
C PHE A 357 -47.26 24.20 -46.88
N MET A 358 -48.10 23.86 -45.89
CA MET A 358 -49.39 23.15 -46.14
C MET A 358 -50.65 23.87 -45.62
N ASN A 359 -50.61 25.18 -45.41
CA ASN A 359 -51.81 25.97 -45.07
C ASN A 359 -51.86 27.29 -45.84
N GLU A 360 -52.02 27.23 -47.15
CA GLU A 360 -52.62 28.30 -47.96
C GLU A 360 -53.01 27.69 -49.32
N GLU A 361 -54.18 28.06 -49.84
CA GLU A 361 -54.98 27.44 -50.94
C GLU A 361 -55.90 26.29 -50.44
N ASP A 362 -57.24 26.38 -50.42
CA ASP A 362 -58.13 27.20 -51.23
C ASP A 362 -59.54 27.33 -50.60
N HIS A 363 -59.98 28.58 -50.41
CA HIS A 363 -61.36 28.97 -50.15
C HIS A 363 -61.67 30.18 -51.04
N SER A 364 -62.14 29.94 -52.25
CA SER A 364 -62.98 30.92 -52.96
C SER A 364 -63.93 30.25 -53.97
N SER A 365 -65.23 30.50 -53.71
CA SER A 365 -66.43 30.38 -54.59
C SER A 365 -67.01 29.01 -54.90
#